data_AF-A0A963IBJ2-F1
#
_entry.id   AF-A0A963IBJ2-F1
#
_cell.length_a   1.000
_cell.length_b   1.000
_cell.length_c   1.000
_cell.angle_alpha   90.00
_cell.angle_beta   90.00
_cell.angle_gamma   90.00
#
_symmetry.space_group_name_H-M   'P 1'
#
loop_
_entity.id
_entity.type
_entity.pdbx_description
1 polymer ?
#
loop_
_entity_poly.entity_id
_entity_poly.type
_entity_poly.pdbx_seq_one_letter_code
_entity_poly.pdbx_strand_id
1 'polypeptide(L)' 'MLFAIYYVFAILVLILHFSGFLARRNLEWLLYVVAITVFPAVLYL' A
#
# COMPACT_ATOMS: atom_id res chain seq x y z
N MET A 1 14.72 3.41 8.56
CA MET A 1 13.68 2.52 9.15
C MET A 1 12.30 2.78 8.56
N LEU A 2 11.84 4.04 8.47
CA LEU A 2 10.52 4.39 7.92
C LEU A 2 10.30 3.91 6.47
N PHE A 3 11.29 4.06 5.59
CA PHE A 3 11.20 3.54 4.22
C PHE A 3 10.94 2.04 4.14
N ALA A 4 11.64 1.25 4.98
CA ALA A 4 11.44 -0.20 5.06
C ALA A 4 10.04 -0.56 5.58
N ILE A 5 9.54 0.17 6.59
CA ILE A 5 8.18 0.00 7.11
C ILE A 5 7.15 0.31 6.02
N TYR A 6 7.36 1.36 5.24
CA TYR A 6 6.51 1.71 4.11
C TYR A 6 6.44 0.58 3.08
N TYR A 7 7.59 -0.03 2.74
CA TYR A 7 7.63 -1.17 1.83
C TYR A 7 6.88 -2.40 2.37
N VAL A 8 7.07 -2.74 3.64
CA VAL A 8 6.33 -3.83 4.29
C VAL A 8 4.83 -3.58 4.23
N PHE A 9 4.40 -2.35 4.55
CA PHE A 9 2.99 -1.96 4.45
C PHE A 9 2.47 -2.07 3.01
N ALA A 10 3.21 -1.57 2.01
CA ALA A 10 2.81 -1.66 0.61
C ALA A 10 2.64 -3.12 0.14
N ILE A 11 3.56 -4.00 0.53
CA ILE A 11 3.47 -5.44 0.24
C ILE A 11 2.21 -6.05 0.87
N LEU A 12 1.91 -5.73 2.13
CA LEU A 12 0.69 -6.20 2.79
C LEU A 12 -0.57 -5.73 2.07
N VAL A 13 -0.61 -4.45 1.64
CA VAL A 13 -1.74 -3.91 0.88
C VAL A 13 -1.93 -4.65 -0.45
N LEU A 14 -0.85 -4.99 -1.16
CA LEU A 14 -0.91 -5.80 -2.38
C LEU A 14 -1.46 -7.21 -2.10
N ILE A 15 -0.96 -7.89 -1.06
CA ILE A 15 -1.46 -9.22 -0.66
C ILE A 15 -2.96 -9.16 -0.32
N LEU A 16 -3.39 -8.16 0.45
CA LEU A 16 -4.79 -7.99 0.82
C LEU A 16 -5.67 -7.60 -0.38
N HIS A 17 -5.13 -6.90 -1.36
CA HIS A 17 -5.82 -6.59 -2.61
C HIS A 17 -6.06 -7.86 -3.43
N PHE A 18 -5.01 -8.64 -3.70
CA PHE A 18 -5.12 -9.86 -4.53
C PHE A 18 -5.92 -10.98 -3.85
N SER A 19 -6.00 -11.01 -2.52
CA SER A 19 -6.89 -11.93 -1.79
C SER A 19 -8.37 -11.49 -1.77
N GLY A 20 -8.69 -10.35 -2.39
CA GLY A 20 -10.04 -9.75 -2.42
C GLY A 20 -10.51 -9.21 -1.08
N PHE A 21 -9.65 -9.15 -0.07
CA PHE A 21 -10.00 -8.68 1.27
C PHE A 21 -10.34 -7.19 1.29
N LEU A 22 -9.59 -6.37 0.54
CA LEU A 22 -9.89 -4.95 0.35
C LEU A 22 -11.26 -4.76 -0.31
N ALA A 23 -11.54 -5.50 -1.38
CA ALA A 23 -12.81 -5.45 -2.11
C ALA A 23 -14.01 -5.75 -1.20
N ARG A 24 -13.93 -6.85 -0.44
CA ARG A 24 -14.99 -7.27 0.51
C ARG A 24 -15.27 -6.26 1.61
N ARG A 25 -14.33 -5.34 1.90
CA ARG A 25 -14.43 -4.35 2.98
C ARG A 25 -14.53 -2.91 2.45
N ASN A 26 -14.78 -2.74 1.16
CA ASN A 26 -14.87 -1.44 0.50
C ASN A 26 -13.62 -0.57 0.74
N LEU A 27 -12.45 -1.22 0.74
CA LEU A 27 -11.17 -0.70 1.19
C LEU A 27 -10.15 -0.65 0.03
N GLU A 28 -10.61 -0.81 -1.21
CA GLU A 28 -9.75 -0.75 -2.40
C GLU A 28 -9.09 0.60 -2.60
N TRP A 29 -9.70 1.67 -2.08
CA TRP A 29 -9.13 3.01 -2.10
C TRP A 29 -7.74 3.07 -1.42
N LEU A 30 -7.46 2.17 -0.48
CA LEU A 30 -6.15 2.08 0.17
C LEU A 30 -5.04 1.77 -0.83
N LEU A 31 -5.32 0.95 -1.85
CA LEU A 31 -4.37 0.64 -2.91
C LEU A 31 -4.00 1.90 -3.71
N TYR A 32 -5.00 2.71 -4.06
CA TYR A 32 -4.76 3.95 -4.81
C TYR A 32 -3.94 4.96 -4.00
N VAL A 33 -4.22 5.09 -2.70
CA VAL A 33 -3.42 5.96 -1.82
C VAL A 33 -1.97 5.48 -1.78
N VAL A 34 -1.74 4.18 -1.53
CA VAL A 34 -0.38 3.61 -1.49
C VAL A 34 0.35 3.78 -2.83
N ALA A 35 -0.35 3.63 -3.95
CA ALA A 35 0.23 3.82 -5.29
C ALA A 35 0.67 5.26 -5.52
N ILE A 36 -0.14 6.25 -5.11
CA ILE A 36 0.21 7.67 -5.24
C ILE A 36 1.38 8.02 -4.31
N THR A 37 1.39 7.48 -3.08
CA THR A 37 2.43 7.79 -2.10
C THR A 37 3.74 7.05 -2.32
N VAL A 38 3.77 6.01 -3.17
CA VAL A 38 5.00 5.25 -3.47
C VAL A 38 6.09 6.15 -4.04
N PHE A 39 5.73 7.04 -4.97
CA PHE A 39 6.71 7.93 -5.61
C PHE A 39 7.36 8.90 -4.62
N PRO A 40 6.60 9.69 -3.82
CA PRO A 40 7.23 10.55 -2.81
C PRO A 40 7.95 9.73 -1.73
N ALA A 41 7.48 8.53 -1.38
CA ALA A 41 8.19 7.67 -0.43
C ALA A 41 9.56 7.19 -0.97
N VAL A 42 9.70 6.92 -2.26
CA VAL A 42 10.99 6.57 -2.86
C VAL A 42 11.94 7.77 -2.99
N LEU A 43 11.39 8.96 -3.19
CA LEU A 43 12.20 10.16 -3.43
C LEU A 43 12.68 10.84 -2.13
N TYR A 44 11.92 10.75 -1.04
CA TYR A 44 12.14 11.60 0.14
C TYR A 44 12.30 10.85 1.47
N LEU A 45 12.21 9.51 1.49
CA LEU A 45 12.13 8.68 2.69
C LEU A 45 13.26 7.64 2.75
#